data_AF-A0A2E1IGA1-F1
#
_entry.id   AF-A0A2E1IGA1-F1
#
_cell.length_a   1.000
_cell.length_b   1.000
_cell.length_c   1.000
_cell.angle_alpha   90.00
_cell.angle_beta   90.00
_cell.angle_gamma   90.00
#
_symmetry.space_group_name_H-M   'P 1'
#
loop_
_entity.id
_entity.type
_entity.pdbx_description
1 polymer ?
#
loop_
_entity_poly.entity_id
_entity_poly.type
_entity_poly.pdbx_seq_one_letter_code
_entity_poly.pdbx_strand_id
1 'polypeptide(L)'
;MYEYQAPDGEVYGPYEEEQLLEFVKGSRMNGNSLVRKHGEEEEWTPLSQVEDLSYICREAATQETPVLSAAPTHAVQPTTVDGEIEKPGKATAIAINTLVGGILALLLGISGIFGYFLFVIGTIGFGLCMFPIILLPIYSLVLGVMALIKGIQLLGSDPIPAYETAKTTSVMQIVNIICGDGINTTLGILNLVFLNDPEVKEWVRSQGGKI
;
A
#
# COMPACT_ATOMS: atom_id res chain seq x y z
N MET A 1 -32.64 10.16 12.52
CA MET A 1 -32.62 8.91 11.75
C MET A 1 -32.20 9.12 10.28
N TYR A 2 -31.03 8.60 9.93
CA TYR A 2 -30.40 8.67 8.61
C TYR A 2 -30.02 7.28 8.11
N GLU A 3 -30.03 7.10 6.80
CA GLU A 3 -29.54 5.92 6.10
C GLU A 3 -28.25 6.27 5.37
N TYR A 4 -27.28 5.35 5.42
CA TYR A 4 -25.98 5.48 4.79
C TYR A 4 -25.89 4.50 3.62
N GLN A 5 -25.39 4.96 2.47
CA GLN A 5 -25.01 4.07 1.38
C GLN A 5 -23.51 3.83 1.42
N ALA A 6 -23.15 2.57 1.62
CA ALA A 6 -21.76 2.13 1.53
C ALA A 6 -21.27 2.12 0.06
N PRO A 7 -19.95 2.13 -0.17
CA PRO A 7 -19.37 2.17 -1.52
C PRO A 7 -19.69 0.94 -2.39
N ASP A 8 -20.17 -0.14 -1.76
CA ASP A 8 -20.67 -1.37 -2.35
C ASP A 8 -22.11 -1.27 -2.89
N GLY A 9 -22.79 -0.15 -2.63
CA GLY A 9 -24.18 0.12 -3.03
C GLY A 9 -25.22 -0.37 -2.02
N GLU A 10 -24.81 -0.98 -0.90
CA GLU A 10 -25.72 -1.43 0.15
C GLU A 10 -26.13 -0.27 1.08
N VAL A 11 -27.40 -0.27 1.45
CA VAL A 11 -28.01 0.78 2.28
C VAL A 11 -28.12 0.27 3.72
N TYR A 12 -27.44 0.97 4.62
CA TYR A 12 -27.40 0.66 6.04
C TYR A 12 -28.14 1.74 6.83
N GLY A 13 -29.09 1.33 7.67
CA GLY A 13 -29.82 2.23 8.53
C GLY A 13 -31.09 1.58 9.09
N PRO A 14 -31.84 2.31 9.93
CA PRO A 14 -31.64 3.73 10.30
C PRO A 14 -30.65 3.93 11.46
N TYR A 15 -29.77 4.93 11.33
CA TYR A 15 -28.82 5.37 12.36
C TYR A 15 -29.20 6.75 12.92
N GLU A 16 -28.90 6.99 14.19
CA GLU A 16 -29.06 8.31 14.81
C GLU A 16 -27.81 9.20 14.60
N GLU A 17 -27.98 10.51 14.73
CA GLU A 17 -26.92 11.52 14.51
C GLU A 17 -25.66 11.27 15.36
N GLU A 18 -25.85 10.80 16.59
CA GLU A 18 -24.75 10.46 17.51
C GLU A 18 -23.93 9.26 17.01
N GLN A 19 -24.57 8.27 16.37
CA GLN A 19 -23.89 7.10 15.81
C GLN A 19 -23.13 7.45 14.53
N LEU A 20 -23.68 8.36 13.72
CA LEU A 20 -22.96 8.93 12.57
C LEU A 20 -21.73 9.72 13.00
N LEU A 21 -21.80 10.46 14.11
CA LEU A 21 -20.66 11.17 14.68
C LEU A 21 -19.53 10.22 15.12
N GLU A 22 -19.87 9.08 15.72
CA GLU A 22 -18.89 8.03 16.03
C GLU A 22 -18.27 7.42 14.77
N PHE A 23 -19.04 7.20 13.70
CA PHE A 23 -18.51 6.67 12.46
C PHE A 23 -17.58 7.63 11.73
N VAL A 24 -17.85 8.93 11.77
CA VAL A 24 -16.93 9.95 11.23
C VAL A 24 -15.67 10.05 12.10
N LYS A 25 -15.81 10.05 13.44
CA LYS A 25 -14.65 10.02 14.37
C LYS A 25 -13.82 8.75 14.22
N GLY A 26 -14.44 7.62 13.94
CA GLY A 26 -13.81 6.32 13.71
C GLY A 26 -13.25 6.13 12.30
N SER A 27 -13.24 7.17 11.46
CA SER A 27 -12.83 7.12 10.05
C SER A 27 -13.59 6.09 9.20
N ARG A 28 -14.76 5.62 9.66
CA ARG A 28 -15.65 4.70 8.93
C ARG A 28 -16.53 5.45 7.91
N MET A 29 -16.75 6.74 8.14
CA MET A 29 -17.45 7.64 7.22
C MET A 29 -16.59 8.87 6.95
N ASN A 30 -16.69 9.40 5.73
CA ASN A 30 -15.99 10.60 5.29
C ASN A 30 -16.99 11.63 4.73
N GLY A 31 -16.55 12.86 4.45
CA GLY A 31 -17.42 13.91 3.91
C GLY A 31 -18.05 13.61 2.53
N ASN A 32 -17.62 12.53 1.87
CA ASN A 32 -18.18 12.05 0.60
C ASN A 32 -19.16 10.89 0.78
N SER A 33 -19.38 10.45 2.02
CA SER A 33 -20.33 9.38 2.36
C SER A 33 -21.75 9.86 2.08
N LEU A 34 -22.47 9.09 1.29
CA LEU A 34 -23.83 9.43 0.87
C LEU A 34 -24.79 9.09 2.01
N VAL A 35 -25.51 10.09 2.49
CA VAL A 35 -26.50 9.93 3.54
C VAL A 35 -27.85 10.45 3.08
N ARG A 36 -28.92 9.79 3.54
CA ARG A 36 -30.31 10.18 3.28
C ARG A 36 -31.08 10.24 4.59
N LYS A 37 -31.98 11.22 4.72
CA LYS A 37 -32.89 11.31 5.87
C LYS A 37 -34.00 10.27 5.72
N HIS A 38 -34.27 9.50 6.77
CA HIS A 38 -35.27 8.45 6.74
C HIS A 38 -36.67 9.06 6.50
N GLY A 39 -37.26 8.77 5.33
CA GLY A 39 -38.61 9.22 4.96
C GLY A 39 -38.71 10.28 3.85
N GLU A 40 -37.60 10.74 3.26
CA GLU A 40 -37.62 11.67 2.11
C GLU A 40 -37.08 10.96 0.84
N GLU A 41 -37.81 11.05 -0.28
CA GLU A 41 -37.47 10.45 -1.59
C GLU A 41 -36.45 11.28 -2.40
N GLU A 42 -35.84 12.29 -1.81
CA GLU A 42 -34.85 13.12 -2.49
C GLU A 42 -33.43 12.55 -2.44
N GLU A 43 -32.69 12.94 -3.47
CA GLU A 43 -31.45 12.38 -4.00
C GLU A 43 -30.32 12.31 -2.95
N TRP A 44 -29.59 11.18 -2.95
CA TRP A 44 -28.45 10.91 -2.08
C TRP A 44 -27.52 12.12 -1.98
N THR A 45 -27.42 12.70 -0.79
CA THR A 45 -26.64 13.93 -0.58
C THR A 45 -25.35 13.58 0.16
N PRO A 46 -24.18 14.06 -0.30
CA PRO A 46 -22.92 13.82 0.41
C PRO A 46 -22.94 14.51 1.77
N LEU A 47 -22.39 13.82 2.78
CA LEU A 47 -22.37 14.27 4.18
C LEU A 47 -21.81 15.69 4.39
N SER A 48 -20.91 16.13 3.51
CA SER A 48 -20.33 17.48 3.51
C SER A 48 -21.28 18.60 3.05
N GLN A 49 -22.38 18.27 2.36
CA GLN A 49 -23.36 19.23 1.83
C GLN A 49 -24.64 19.31 2.66
N VAL A 50 -24.82 18.41 3.63
CA VAL A 50 -25.94 18.49 4.58
C VAL A 50 -25.65 19.61 5.58
N GLU A 51 -26.43 20.69 5.51
CA GLU A 51 -26.26 21.91 6.33
C GLU A 51 -26.18 21.56 7.83
N ASP A 52 -26.97 20.56 8.25
CA ASP A 52 -27.04 20.04 9.63
C ASP A 52 -25.86 19.15 10.06
N LEU A 53 -25.06 18.56 9.15
CA LEU A 53 -23.96 17.61 9.48
C LEU A 53 -22.57 18.15 9.09
N SER A 54 -22.53 19.32 8.45
CA SER A 54 -21.31 20.02 8.02
C SER A 54 -20.31 20.31 9.16
N TYR A 55 -20.80 20.47 10.38
CA TYR A 55 -19.97 20.73 11.57
C TYR A 55 -19.10 19.52 11.95
N ILE A 56 -19.57 18.29 11.72
CA ILE A 56 -18.88 17.05 12.08
C ILE A 56 -17.63 16.85 11.23
N CYS A 57 -17.72 17.12 9.92
CA CYS A 57 -16.59 17.06 9.00
C CYS A 57 -15.53 18.12 9.34
N ARG A 58 -15.95 19.29 9.81
CA ARG A 58 -15.06 20.39 10.20
C ARG A 58 -14.34 20.11 11.50
N GLU A 59 -15.02 19.49 12.48
CA GLU A 59 -14.42 19.07 13.75
C GLU A 59 -13.37 17.96 13.54
N ALA A 60 -13.63 16.99 12.64
CA ALA A 60 -12.65 15.98 12.25
C ALA A 60 -11.42 16.57 11.52
N ALA A 61 -11.62 17.58 10.66
CA ALA A 61 -10.53 18.24 9.93
C ALA A 61 -9.63 19.13 10.82
N THR A 62 -10.06 19.49 12.04
CA THR A 62 -9.26 20.37 12.92
C THR A 62 -8.22 19.59 13.75
N GLN A 63 -8.21 18.25 13.69
CA GLN A 63 -7.20 17.42 14.39
C GLN A 63 -5.96 17.11 13.55
N GLU A 64 -5.79 17.69 12.36
CA GLU A 64 -4.60 17.45 11.53
C GLU A 64 -3.45 18.44 11.83
N THR A 65 -2.41 17.88 12.48
CA THR A 65 -0.96 18.25 12.51
C THR A 65 -0.46 19.42 13.37
N PRO A 66 0.79 19.38 13.94
CA PRO A 66 2.01 18.68 13.47
C PRO A 66 2.77 17.92 14.61
N VAL A 67 3.82 17.09 14.48
CA VAL A 67 5.08 17.08 13.72
C VAL A 67 5.73 15.68 13.90
N LEU A 68 6.58 15.29 12.94
CA LEU A 68 7.65 14.27 13.03
C LEU A 68 8.19 14.03 14.47
N SER A 69 7.94 12.87 15.10
CA SER A 69 8.86 12.26 16.08
C SER A 69 8.42 10.87 16.55
N ALA A 70 9.38 9.95 16.57
CA ALA A 70 9.42 8.69 17.29
C ALA A 70 8.42 7.58 16.89
N ALA A 71 8.98 6.52 16.29
CA ALA A 71 8.43 5.18 16.47
C ALA A 71 8.23 4.90 17.98
N PRO A 72 7.11 4.27 18.32
CA PRO A 72 7.20 3.07 19.12
C PRO A 72 6.51 1.91 18.41
N THR A 73 7.27 0.83 18.33
CA THR A 73 6.87 -0.55 18.14
C THR A 73 5.61 -0.88 18.93
N HIS A 74 4.43 -0.77 18.32
CA HIS A 74 3.27 -1.56 18.71
C HIS A 74 2.60 -2.08 17.45
N ALA A 75 2.64 -3.40 17.30
CA ALA A 75 1.93 -4.15 16.28
C ALA A 75 0.46 -3.74 16.28
N VAL A 76 -0.03 -3.28 15.13
CA VAL A 76 -1.47 -3.24 14.85
C VAL A 76 -1.90 -4.71 14.79
N GLN A 77 -2.43 -5.22 15.89
CA GLN A 77 -3.19 -6.47 15.91
C GLN A 77 -4.57 -6.24 15.28
N PRO A 78 -5.20 -7.26 14.69
CA PRO A 78 -6.45 -7.12 13.95
C PRO A 78 -7.62 -7.02 14.91
N THR A 79 -8.56 -6.12 14.65
CA THR A 79 -9.88 -6.14 15.27
C THR A 79 -10.66 -7.26 14.60
N THR A 80 -10.77 -8.42 15.25
CA THR A 80 -11.66 -9.50 14.81
C THR A 80 -13.10 -9.02 14.88
N VAL A 81 -13.72 -8.78 13.73
CA VAL A 81 -15.18 -8.72 13.60
C VAL A 81 -15.55 -9.78 12.55
N ASP A 82 -16.21 -10.83 13.04
CA ASP A 82 -16.98 -11.80 12.25
C ASP A 82 -16.24 -12.68 11.24
N GLY A 83 -15.51 -13.72 11.71
CA GLY A 83 -15.42 -15.05 11.06
C GLY A 83 -14.87 -15.19 9.62
N GLU A 84 -14.62 -14.08 8.94
CA GLU A 84 -14.05 -13.98 7.62
C GLU A 84 -12.59 -13.59 7.81
N ILE A 85 -11.67 -14.32 7.18
CA ILE A 85 -10.24 -14.05 7.35
C ILE A 85 -9.93 -12.75 6.59
N GLU A 86 -10.14 -11.63 7.27
CA GLU A 86 -9.89 -10.29 6.76
C GLU A 86 -8.45 -10.21 6.25
N LYS A 87 -8.26 -9.60 5.08
CA LYS A 87 -6.95 -9.51 4.42
C LYS A 87 -5.97 -8.89 5.42
N PRO A 88 -4.94 -9.63 5.89
CA PRO A 88 -4.12 -9.13 6.98
C PRO A 88 -3.40 -7.87 6.51
N GLY A 89 -3.40 -6.82 7.33
CA GLY A 89 -2.73 -5.55 6.96
C GLY A 89 -1.28 -5.75 6.52
N LYS A 90 -0.62 -6.79 7.07
CA LYS A 90 0.73 -7.25 6.69
C LYS A 90 0.82 -7.80 5.27
N ALA A 91 -0.20 -8.52 4.78
CA ALA A 91 -0.29 -8.98 3.39
C ALA A 91 -0.38 -7.79 2.43
N THR A 92 -1.23 -6.82 2.74
CA THR A 92 -1.32 -5.56 1.97
C THR A 92 0.00 -4.78 2.02
N ALA A 93 0.68 -4.76 3.18
CA ALA A 93 1.99 -4.12 3.31
C ALA A 93 3.05 -4.80 2.41
N ILE A 94 3.07 -6.13 2.32
CA ILE A 94 3.97 -6.86 1.41
C ILE A 94 3.74 -6.42 -0.05
N ALA A 95 2.48 -6.30 -0.44
CA ALA A 95 2.09 -5.88 -1.78
C ALA A 95 2.59 -4.46 -2.11
N ILE A 96 2.33 -3.51 -1.20
CA ILE A 96 2.74 -2.10 -1.35
C ILE A 96 4.27 -1.98 -1.34
N ASN A 97 4.96 -2.63 -0.41
CA ASN A 97 6.42 -2.61 -0.33
C ASN A 97 7.07 -3.19 -1.60
N THR A 98 6.49 -4.26 -2.16
CA THR A 98 6.95 -4.86 -3.40
C THR A 98 6.74 -3.91 -4.59
N LEU A 99 5.59 -3.23 -4.64
CA LEU A 99 5.26 -2.26 -5.67
C LEU A 99 6.17 -1.01 -5.62
N VAL A 100 6.26 -0.38 -4.45
CA VAL A 100 7.10 0.81 -4.22
C VAL A 100 8.55 0.48 -4.51
N GLY A 101 9.03 -0.68 -4.04
CA GLY A 101 10.37 -1.16 -4.34
C GLY A 101 10.62 -1.34 -5.84
N GLY A 102 9.65 -1.90 -6.57
CA GLY A 102 9.73 -2.02 -8.03
C GLY A 102 9.85 -0.68 -8.74
N ILE A 103 9.04 0.32 -8.32
CA ILE A 103 9.08 1.68 -8.88
C ILE A 103 10.45 2.33 -8.62
N LEU A 104 10.95 2.26 -7.39
CA LEU A 104 12.25 2.84 -7.04
C LEU A 104 13.41 2.16 -7.78
N ALA A 105 13.38 0.84 -7.92
CA ALA A 105 14.38 0.08 -8.68
C ALA A 105 14.37 0.45 -10.17
N LEU A 106 13.20 0.71 -10.75
CA LEU A 106 13.07 1.20 -12.13
C LEU A 106 13.68 2.60 -12.28
N LEU A 107 13.35 3.53 -11.38
CA LEU A 107 13.88 4.89 -11.40
C LEU A 107 15.42 4.89 -11.25
N LEU A 108 15.95 4.12 -10.31
CA LEU A 108 17.39 3.96 -10.11
C LEU A 108 18.05 3.23 -11.28
N GLY A 109 17.41 2.25 -11.90
CA GLY A 109 17.92 1.56 -13.10
C GLY A 109 18.04 2.53 -14.28
N ILE A 110 17.01 3.31 -14.56
CA ILE A 110 17.03 4.32 -15.63
C ILE A 110 18.06 5.42 -15.32
N SER A 111 18.08 5.92 -14.08
CA SER A 111 19.04 6.92 -13.62
C SER A 111 20.48 6.40 -13.74
N GLY A 112 20.73 5.13 -13.40
CA GLY A 112 22.03 4.49 -13.50
C GLY A 112 22.50 4.30 -14.94
N ILE A 113 21.62 3.93 -15.87
CA ILE A 113 21.94 3.84 -17.31
C ILE A 113 22.30 5.23 -17.84
N PHE A 114 21.49 6.25 -17.51
CA PHE A 114 21.75 7.63 -17.93
C PHE A 114 23.05 8.17 -17.32
N GLY A 115 23.29 7.91 -16.04
CA GLY A 115 24.52 8.27 -15.34
C GLY A 115 25.76 7.61 -15.94
N TYR A 116 25.68 6.32 -16.30
CA TYR A 116 26.76 5.64 -17.01
C TYR A 116 27.04 6.29 -18.36
N PHE A 117 26.01 6.66 -19.13
CA PHE A 117 26.20 7.32 -20.41
C PHE A 117 26.90 8.68 -20.27
N LEU A 118 26.49 9.49 -19.28
CA LEU A 118 27.17 10.75 -18.95
C LEU A 118 28.62 10.53 -18.49
N PHE A 119 28.89 9.47 -17.73
CA PHE A 119 30.24 9.10 -17.29
C PHE A 119 31.14 8.72 -18.48
N VAL A 120 30.63 7.96 -19.45
CA VAL A 120 31.37 7.63 -20.68
C VAL A 120 31.70 8.88 -21.49
N ILE A 121 30.75 9.82 -21.64
CA ILE A 121 30.99 11.09 -22.32
C ILE A 121 32.02 11.94 -21.56
N GLY A 122 31.85 12.09 -20.24
CA GLY A 122 32.72 12.90 -19.39
C GLY A 122 34.15 12.39 -19.31
N THR A 123 34.37 11.09 -19.53
CA THR A 123 35.69 10.45 -19.56
C THR A 123 36.26 10.29 -20.97
N ILE A 124 35.68 10.98 -21.98
CA ILE A 124 36.11 10.92 -23.40
C ILE A 124 36.21 9.45 -23.88
N GLY A 125 35.24 8.63 -23.51
CA GLY A 125 35.17 7.23 -23.91
C GLY A 125 36.01 6.26 -23.08
N PHE A 126 36.82 6.70 -22.11
CA PHE A 126 37.53 5.77 -21.21
C PHE A 126 36.57 4.90 -20.38
N GLY A 127 35.38 5.44 -20.05
CA GLY A 127 34.31 4.70 -19.39
C GLY A 127 33.84 3.43 -20.12
N LEU A 128 34.08 3.29 -21.44
CA LEU A 128 33.80 2.05 -22.18
C LEU A 128 34.65 0.86 -21.70
N CYS A 129 35.85 1.10 -21.15
CA CYS A 129 36.65 0.02 -20.55
C CYS A 129 35.99 -0.56 -19.29
N MET A 130 35.08 0.19 -18.67
CA MET A 130 34.28 -0.22 -17.52
C MET A 130 32.90 -0.74 -17.91
N PHE A 131 32.76 -1.32 -19.11
CA PHE A 131 31.54 -1.96 -19.59
C PHE A 131 30.85 -2.91 -18.57
N PRO A 132 31.57 -3.71 -17.76
CA PRO A 132 30.89 -4.57 -16.77
C PRO A 132 30.02 -3.81 -15.77
N ILE A 133 30.31 -2.53 -15.53
CA ILE A 133 29.56 -1.68 -14.60
C ILE A 133 28.14 -1.40 -15.10
N ILE A 134 27.89 -1.40 -16.42
CA ILE A 134 26.54 -1.19 -16.97
C ILE A 134 25.58 -2.36 -16.68
N LEU A 135 26.10 -3.54 -16.32
CA LEU A 135 25.26 -4.68 -15.98
C LEU A 135 24.49 -4.48 -14.67
N LEU A 136 25.02 -3.67 -13.74
CA LEU A 136 24.37 -3.36 -12.46
C LEU A 136 23.03 -2.61 -12.64
N PRO A 137 22.96 -1.47 -13.34
CA PRO A 137 21.70 -0.77 -13.53
C PRO A 137 20.71 -1.55 -14.42
N ILE A 138 21.20 -2.39 -15.34
CA ILE A 138 20.34 -3.31 -16.11
C ILE A 138 19.68 -4.35 -15.18
N TYR A 139 20.44 -4.92 -14.24
CA TYR A 139 19.90 -5.84 -13.24
C TYR A 139 18.80 -5.17 -12.39
N SER A 140 19.06 -3.97 -11.87
CA SER A 140 18.05 -3.22 -11.09
C SER A 140 16.80 -2.91 -11.91
N LEU A 141 16.94 -2.64 -13.21
CA LEU A 141 15.80 -2.39 -14.10
C LEU A 141 14.92 -3.65 -14.24
N VAL A 142 15.52 -4.80 -14.51
CA VAL A 142 14.80 -6.08 -14.67
C VAL A 142 14.09 -6.46 -13.36
N LEU A 143 14.78 -6.33 -12.23
CA LEU A 143 14.21 -6.53 -10.91
C LEU A 143 13.03 -5.59 -10.68
N GLY A 144 13.16 -4.32 -11.05
CA GLY A 144 12.11 -3.32 -10.93
C GLY A 144 10.84 -3.69 -11.70
N VAL A 145 10.96 -4.14 -12.95
CA VAL A 145 9.82 -4.61 -13.75
C VAL A 145 9.15 -5.83 -13.09
N MET A 146 9.93 -6.83 -12.67
CA MET A 146 9.37 -8.04 -12.06
C MET A 146 8.69 -7.75 -10.72
N ALA A 147 9.29 -6.91 -9.89
CA ALA A 147 8.71 -6.50 -8.61
C ALA A 147 7.44 -5.65 -8.82
N LEU A 148 7.42 -4.77 -9.82
CA LEU A 148 6.23 -3.99 -10.16
C LEU A 148 5.05 -4.90 -10.55
N ILE A 149 5.27 -5.85 -11.47
CA ILE A 149 4.21 -6.78 -11.93
C ILE A 149 3.66 -7.59 -10.74
N LYS A 150 4.55 -8.12 -9.90
CA LYS A 150 4.16 -8.90 -8.73
C LYS A 150 3.46 -8.04 -7.67
N GLY A 151 3.90 -6.81 -7.46
CA GLY A 151 3.25 -5.86 -6.55
C GLY A 151 1.81 -5.56 -6.98
N ILE A 152 1.59 -5.36 -8.28
CA ILE A 152 0.24 -5.18 -8.85
C ILE A 152 -0.59 -6.46 -8.66
N GLN A 153 -0.01 -7.65 -8.93
CA GLN A 153 -0.71 -8.93 -8.73
C GLN A 153 -1.09 -9.19 -7.26
N LEU A 154 -0.23 -8.84 -6.31
CA LEU A 154 -0.52 -8.96 -4.87
C LEU A 154 -1.67 -8.04 -4.41
N LEU A 155 -1.90 -6.94 -5.12
CA LEU A 155 -3.01 -6.01 -4.88
C LEU A 155 -4.28 -6.39 -5.67
N GLY A 156 -4.16 -7.22 -6.71
CA GLY A 156 -5.25 -7.62 -7.61
C GLY A 156 -6.08 -8.80 -7.10
N SER A 157 -6.94 -9.29 -8.00
CA SER A 157 -7.96 -10.32 -7.71
C SER A 157 -7.43 -11.74 -7.50
N ASP A 158 -6.20 -12.04 -7.93
CA ASP A 158 -5.57 -13.37 -7.76
C ASP A 158 -4.12 -13.24 -7.23
N PRO A 159 -3.96 -13.11 -5.90
CA PRO A 159 -2.67 -12.80 -5.30
C PRO A 159 -1.80 -14.05 -5.04
N ILE A 160 -2.34 -15.26 -5.19
CA ILE A 160 -1.69 -16.52 -4.79
C ILE A 160 -0.34 -16.78 -5.49
N PRO A 161 -0.24 -16.74 -6.83
CA PRO A 161 1.03 -16.97 -7.52
C PRO A 161 2.10 -15.91 -7.15
N ALA A 162 1.67 -14.71 -6.77
CA ALA A 162 2.57 -13.66 -6.36
C ALA A 162 3.13 -13.87 -4.94
N TYR A 163 2.33 -14.44 -4.01
CA TYR A 163 2.78 -14.80 -2.67
C TYR A 163 3.82 -15.92 -2.66
N GLU A 164 3.64 -16.97 -3.47
CA GLU A 164 4.62 -18.07 -3.57
C GLU A 164 6.01 -17.57 -3.99
N THR A 165 6.04 -16.55 -4.86
CA THR A 165 7.28 -15.96 -5.34
C THR A 165 7.68 -14.67 -4.58
N ALA A 166 6.92 -14.26 -3.57
CA ALA A 166 7.18 -13.04 -2.80
C ALA A 166 8.47 -13.17 -1.97
N LYS A 167 8.76 -14.36 -1.43
CA LYS A 167 10.01 -14.64 -0.70
C LYS A 167 11.24 -14.44 -1.58
N THR A 168 11.23 -15.03 -2.79
CA THR A 168 12.30 -14.86 -3.78
C THR A 168 12.44 -13.40 -4.24
N THR A 169 11.31 -12.72 -4.41
CA THR A 169 11.29 -11.29 -4.79
C THR A 169 11.89 -10.41 -3.69
N SER A 170 11.59 -10.70 -2.42
CA SER A 170 12.14 -9.98 -1.26
C SER A 170 13.66 -10.19 -1.14
N VAL A 171 14.14 -11.42 -1.38
CA VAL A 171 15.59 -11.71 -1.43
C VAL A 171 16.25 -10.93 -2.57
N MET A 172 15.63 -10.89 -3.76
CA MET A 172 16.15 -10.08 -4.86
C MET A 172 16.21 -8.58 -4.49
N GLN A 173 15.20 -8.02 -3.83
CA GLN A 173 15.22 -6.63 -3.35
C GLN A 173 16.38 -6.35 -2.38
N ILE A 174 16.72 -7.29 -1.51
CA ILE A 174 17.89 -7.19 -0.61
C ILE A 174 19.20 -7.19 -1.39
N VAL A 175 19.31 -8.00 -2.44
CA VAL A 175 20.50 -8.03 -3.32
C VAL A 175 20.70 -6.70 -4.04
N ASN A 176 19.66 -5.87 -4.20
CA ASN A 176 19.77 -4.55 -4.84
C ASN A 176 20.66 -3.55 -4.06
N ILE A 177 21.12 -3.90 -2.85
CA ILE A 177 22.17 -3.15 -2.13
C ILE A 177 23.47 -3.00 -2.96
N ILE A 178 23.79 -3.98 -3.82
CA ILE A 178 24.97 -3.93 -4.70
C ILE A 178 24.85 -2.77 -5.70
N CYS A 179 23.63 -2.37 -6.05
CA CYS A 179 23.34 -1.24 -6.92
C CYS A 179 23.22 0.10 -6.15
N GLY A 180 23.49 0.11 -4.84
CA GLY A 180 23.37 1.29 -3.98
C GLY A 180 21.95 1.59 -3.52
N ASP A 181 21.01 0.66 -3.67
CA ASP A 181 19.61 0.86 -3.31
C ASP A 181 19.29 0.37 -1.89
N GLY A 182 19.56 1.23 -0.92
CA GLY A 182 19.27 0.97 0.49
C GLY A 182 17.76 0.91 0.82
N ILE A 183 16.92 1.56 0.00
CA ILE A 183 15.47 1.59 0.24
C ILE A 183 14.87 0.23 -0.11
N ASN A 184 15.17 -0.31 -1.30
CA ASN A 184 14.72 -1.65 -1.68
C ASN A 184 15.22 -2.72 -0.72
N THR A 185 16.44 -2.56 -0.21
CA THR A 185 16.99 -3.48 0.80
C THR A 185 16.13 -3.50 2.06
N THR A 186 15.73 -2.33 2.54
CA THR A 186 14.86 -2.20 3.73
C THR A 186 13.49 -2.81 3.47
N LEU A 187 12.87 -2.50 2.33
CA LEU A 187 11.56 -3.05 1.95
C LEU A 187 11.60 -4.59 1.81
N GLY A 188 12.68 -5.15 1.25
CA GLY A 188 12.88 -6.59 1.14
C GLY A 188 13.01 -7.28 2.51
N ILE A 189 13.69 -6.66 3.48
CA ILE A 189 13.77 -7.17 4.85
C ILE A 189 12.38 -7.15 5.51
N LEU A 190 11.65 -6.03 5.41
CA LEU A 190 10.30 -5.92 5.96
C LEU A 190 9.37 -6.97 5.36
N ASN A 191 9.43 -7.20 4.05
CA ASN A 191 8.65 -8.23 3.39
C ASN A 191 8.99 -9.65 3.89
N LEU A 192 10.27 -9.98 4.11
CA LEU A 192 10.65 -11.26 4.69
C LEU A 192 10.11 -11.43 6.12
N VAL A 193 10.13 -10.38 6.93
CA VAL A 193 9.58 -10.42 8.29
C VAL A 193 8.07 -10.66 8.24
N PHE A 194 7.34 -9.94 7.40
CA PHE A 194 5.89 -10.11 7.25
C PHE A 194 5.51 -11.46 6.65
N LEU A 195 6.28 -11.97 5.69
CA LEU A 195 6.09 -13.32 5.13
C LEU A 195 6.41 -14.44 6.15
N ASN A 196 7.20 -14.14 7.18
CA ASN A 196 7.51 -15.12 8.23
C ASN A 196 6.46 -15.16 9.35
N ASP A 197 5.58 -14.18 9.41
CA ASP A 197 4.51 -14.07 10.41
C ASP A 197 3.49 -15.23 10.26
N PRO A 198 3.13 -15.93 11.35
CA PRO A 198 2.13 -17.00 11.30
C PRO A 198 0.79 -16.52 10.71
N GLU A 199 0.36 -15.29 10.98
CA GLU A 199 -0.92 -14.75 10.50
C GLU A 199 -0.98 -14.69 8.96
N VAL A 200 0.10 -14.21 8.34
CA VAL A 200 0.20 -14.14 6.87
C VAL A 200 0.30 -15.53 6.26
N LYS A 201 1.02 -16.46 6.92
CA LYS A 201 1.12 -17.85 6.47
C LYS A 201 -0.21 -18.59 6.51
N GLU A 202 -0.99 -18.40 7.56
CA GLU A 202 -2.30 -19.02 7.71
C GLU A 202 -3.29 -18.46 6.69
N TRP A 203 -3.30 -17.14 6.48
CA TRP A 203 -4.13 -16.50 5.46
C TRP A 203 -3.75 -16.94 4.03
N VAL A 204 -2.46 -16.98 3.68
CA VAL A 204 -2.07 -17.46 2.33
C VAL A 204 -2.43 -18.93 2.15
N ARG A 205 -2.32 -19.77 3.19
CA ARG A 205 -2.72 -21.18 3.16
C ARG A 205 -4.24 -21.37 3.05
N SER A 206 -5.04 -20.54 3.72
CA SER A 206 -6.50 -20.59 3.62
C SER A 206 -6.99 -20.22 2.21
N GLN A 207 -6.22 -19.39 1.50
CA GLN A 207 -6.46 -19.04 0.10
C GLN A 207 -5.85 -20.06 -0.90
N GLY A 208 -5.21 -21.15 -0.43
CA GLY A 208 -4.68 -22.23 -1.26
C GLY A 208 -3.22 -22.08 -1.72
N GLY A 209 -2.49 -21.07 -1.24
CA GLY A 209 -1.08 -20.83 -1.58
C GLY A 209 -0.06 -21.56 -0.69
N LYS A 210 1.18 -21.71 -1.18
CA LYS A 210 2.31 -22.31 -0.44
C LYS A 210 3.46 -21.31 -0.23
N ILE A 211 3.64 -20.83 1.01
CA ILE A 211 4.72 -19.89 1.41
C ILE A 211 5.57 -20.35 2.59
#